data_AF-A0A2V2U8S4-F1
#
_entry.id   AF-A0A2V2U8S4-F1
#
_cell.length_a   1.000
_cell.length_b   1.000
_cell.length_c   1.000
_cell.angle_alpha   90.00
_cell.angle_beta   90.00
_cell.angle_gamma   90.00
#
_symmetry.space_group_name_H-M   'P 1'
#
loop_
_entity.id
_entity.type
_entity.pdbx_description
1 polymer ?
#
loop_
_entity_poly.entity_id
_entity_poly.type
_entity_poly.pdbx_seq_one_letter_code
_entity_poly.pdbx_strand_id
1 'polypeptide(L)'
;MTSIVDPVLSTDHLIRLHKIGFKLIPLKDDGKTPAIKSTNEVYHNRNYWTDEKIAREYSKFKNVATTFGKTHRKDPESNDLYLNEIDIDSKEVFDRLAVVKVRESEHFFLNDMCKLTYVVKTRKKWGRRIFWLSHHQYSPIRISDCKPGFEFEIKTDNTSGHSTLPPSRHRDDANFHYQSIGQETIAIQDGLYDGISKLLSDCLKNKKPYDRKNAITAAGVNVDIILTERH
;
A
#
# COMPACT_ATOMS: atom_id res chain seq x y z
N MET A 1 -2.79 35.99 -3.86
CA MET A 1 -2.49 34.70 -4.52
C MET A 1 -1.23 34.15 -3.88
N THR A 2 -1.37 33.28 -2.87
CA THR A 2 -0.24 32.49 -2.36
C THR A 2 0.12 31.46 -3.43
N SER A 3 1.31 31.55 -4.02
CA SER A 3 1.80 30.47 -4.87
C SER A 3 1.92 29.23 -3.99
N ILE A 4 1.10 28.23 -4.26
CA ILE A 4 1.28 26.90 -3.68
C ILE A 4 2.62 26.44 -4.23
N VAL A 5 3.65 26.40 -3.37
CA VAL A 5 4.93 25.82 -3.74
C VAL A 5 4.63 24.34 -3.99
N ASP A 6 4.80 23.91 -5.24
CA ASP A 6 4.65 22.50 -5.59
C ASP A 6 5.53 21.68 -4.63
N PRO A 7 4.98 20.66 -3.95
CA PRO A 7 5.78 19.87 -3.03
C PRO A 7 6.90 19.17 -3.81
N VAL A 8 8.12 19.68 -3.63
CA VAL A 8 9.30 19.21 -4.35
C VAL A 8 9.73 17.89 -3.73
N LEU A 9 9.79 16.84 -4.55
CA LEU A 9 10.47 15.61 -4.20
C LEU A 9 11.90 15.98 -3.76
N SER A 10 12.50 15.28 -2.81
CA SER A 10 13.90 15.51 -2.44
C SER A 10 14.64 14.19 -2.29
N THR A 11 15.96 14.22 -2.38
CA THR A 11 16.79 13.05 -2.15
C THR A 11 16.50 12.42 -0.79
N ASP A 12 16.41 13.24 0.27
CA ASP A 12 16.11 12.76 1.62
C ASP A 12 14.73 12.12 1.70
N HIS A 13 13.73 12.67 0.99
CA HIS A 13 12.39 12.08 0.94
C HIS A 13 12.40 10.71 0.28
N LEU A 14 13.09 10.57 -0.85
CA LEU A 14 13.24 9.26 -1.52
C LEU A 14 13.96 8.25 -0.62
N ILE A 15 15.04 8.66 0.04
CA ILE A 15 15.77 7.79 0.97
C ILE A 15 14.86 7.36 2.12
N ARG A 16 14.05 8.26 2.69
CA ARG A 16 13.07 7.90 3.73
C ARG A 16 12.04 6.89 3.22
N LEU A 17 11.42 7.13 2.06
CA LEU A 17 10.48 6.18 1.47
C LEU A 17 11.12 4.81 1.23
N HIS A 18 12.36 4.78 0.75
CA HIS A 18 13.11 3.54 0.58
C HIS A 18 13.28 2.83 1.93
N LYS A 19 13.83 3.49 2.94
CA LYS A 19 14.14 2.91 4.26
C LYS A 19 12.94 2.28 4.96
N ILE A 20 11.74 2.82 4.78
CA ILE A 20 10.53 2.27 5.43
C ILE A 20 9.98 1.01 4.73
N GLY A 21 10.48 0.68 3.53
CA GLY A 21 10.20 -0.56 2.82
C GLY A 21 9.71 -0.39 1.37
N PHE A 22 9.55 0.83 0.86
CA PHE A 22 9.07 1.01 -0.51
C PHE A 22 10.12 0.60 -1.57
N LYS A 23 9.62 0.02 -2.67
CA LYS A 23 10.40 -0.41 -3.83
C LYS A 23 10.26 0.64 -4.93
N LEU A 24 11.05 1.71 -4.80
CA LEU A 24 10.86 2.94 -5.57
C LEU A 24 10.96 2.72 -7.08
N ILE A 25 9.97 3.24 -7.81
CA ILE A 25 9.95 3.32 -9.26
C ILE A 25 9.97 4.81 -9.62
N PRO A 26 11.05 5.33 -10.23
CA PRO A 26 11.04 6.69 -10.73
C PRO A 26 10.06 6.78 -11.90
N LEU A 27 9.24 7.82 -11.89
CA LEU A 27 8.29 8.13 -12.95
C LEU A 27 8.69 9.44 -13.62
N LYS A 28 8.32 9.57 -14.90
CA LYS A 28 8.47 10.79 -15.70
C LYS A 28 7.49 11.88 -15.25
N ASP A 29 7.56 13.05 -15.88
CA ASP A 29 6.71 14.21 -15.57
C ASP A 29 5.20 13.94 -15.78
N ASP A 30 4.84 12.95 -16.60
CA ASP A 30 3.46 12.53 -16.84
C ASP A 30 2.83 11.75 -15.67
N GLY A 31 3.59 11.50 -14.59
CA GLY A 31 3.11 10.85 -13.37
C GLY A 31 2.71 9.38 -13.54
N LYS A 32 2.99 8.74 -14.68
CA LYS A 32 2.60 7.34 -14.95
C LYS A 32 3.66 6.50 -15.66
N THR A 33 4.53 7.10 -16.46
CA THR A 33 5.52 6.36 -17.25
C THR A 33 6.80 6.16 -16.43
N PRO A 34 7.28 4.92 -16.23
CA PRO A 34 8.56 4.69 -15.57
C PRO A 34 9.73 5.37 -16.29
N ALA A 35 10.65 5.94 -15.52
CA ALA A 35 11.90 6.55 -15.99
C ALA A 35 13.11 5.59 -15.92
N ILE A 36 12.83 4.28 -15.96
CA ILE A 36 13.80 3.18 -16.00
C ILE A 36 13.40 2.20 -17.10
N LYS A 37 14.37 1.41 -17.60
CA LYS A 37 14.14 0.46 -18.71
C LYS A 37 13.10 -0.60 -18.37
N SER A 38 13.15 -1.12 -17.15
CA SER A 38 12.21 -2.14 -16.70
C SER A 38 12.00 -2.07 -15.19
N THR A 39 10.75 -2.09 -14.76
CA THR A 39 10.40 -2.16 -13.34
C THR A 39 10.70 -3.54 -12.73
N ASN A 40 10.92 -4.56 -13.56
CA ASN A 40 11.32 -5.89 -13.10
C ASN A 40 12.71 -5.88 -12.45
N GLU A 41 13.59 -4.96 -12.85
CA GLU A 41 14.91 -4.82 -12.20
C GLU A 41 14.75 -4.46 -10.72
N VAL A 42 13.84 -3.53 -10.41
CA VAL A 42 13.52 -3.13 -9.03
C VAL A 42 12.77 -4.25 -8.29
N TYR A 43 11.88 -4.96 -8.99
CA TYR A 43 11.11 -6.03 -8.38
C TYR A 43 11.98 -7.22 -7.94
N HIS A 44 12.85 -7.72 -8.82
CA HIS A 44 13.65 -8.93 -8.58
C HIS A 44 14.95 -8.66 -7.81
N ASN A 45 15.44 -7.44 -7.79
CA ASN A 45 16.63 -7.07 -7.02
C ASN A 45 16.26 -6.22 -5.80
N ARG A 46 16.22 -6.85 -4.62
CA ARG A 46 15.93 -6.15 -3.36
C ARG A 46 16.90 -4.99 -3.07
N ASN A 47 18.16 -5.11 -3.50
CA ASN A 47 19.19 -4.11 -3.31
C ASN A 47 19.39 -3.27 -4.56
N TYR A 48 18.37 -3.16 -5.43
CA TYR A 48 18.47 -2.34 -6.64
C TYR A 48 18.79 -0.89 -6.31
N TRP A 49 18.17 -0.37 -5.23
CA TRP A 49 18.45 0.94 -4.68
C TRP A 49 19.35 0.84 -3.46
N THR A 50 20.24 1.81 -3.33
CA THR A 50 20.98 2.16 -2.12
C THR A 50 20.85 3.67 -1.93
N ASP A 51 21.14 4.19 -0.74
CA ASP A 51 21.11 5.63 -0.47
C ASP A 51 22.00 6.40 -1.47
N GLU A 52 23.19 5.89 -1.77
CA GLU A 52 24.14 6.50 -2.72
C GLU A 52 23.61 6.47 -4.16
N LYS A 53 22.98 5.37 -4.56
CA LYS A 53 22.39 5.25 -5.90
C LYS A 53 21.18 6.17 -6.04
N ILE A 54 20.34 6.29 -5.01
CA ILE A 54 19.21 7.22 -4.98
C ILE A 54 19.74 8.65 -5.11
N ALA A 55 20.76 9.04 -4.35
CA ALA A 55 21.35 10.37 -4.43
C ALA A 55 21.94 10.68 -5.82
N ARG A 56 22.67 9.73 -6.41
CA ARG A 56 23.27 9.88 -7.74
C ARG A 56 22.23 9.95 -8.85
N GLU A 57 21.15 9.18 -8.75
CA GLU A 57 20.12 9.04 -9.79
C GLU A 57 18.84 9.82 -9.48
N TYR A 58 18.88 10.69 -8.46
CA TYR A 58 17.76 11.50 -7.98
C TYR A 58 17.04 12.25 -9.11
N SER A 59 17.79 12.77 -10.08
CA SER A 59 17.25 13.51 -11.23
C SER A 59 16.27 12.72 -12.11
N LYS A 60 16.25 11.38 -12.01
CA LYS A 60 15.27 10.52 -12.70
C LYS A 60 13.87 10.58 -12.07
N PHE A 61 13.78 10.97 -10.80
CA PHE A 61 12.51 10.97 -10.05
C PHE A 61 11.79 12.30 -10.22
N LYS A 62 11.05 12.45 -11.33
CA LYS A 62 10.10 13.55 -11.49
C LYS A 62 8.83 13.32 -10.68
N ASN A 63 8.43 12.05 -10.63
CA ASN A 63 7.45 11.49 -9.73
C ASN A 63 8.00 10.15 -9.21
N VAL A 64 7.34 9.57 -8.21
CA VAL A 64 7.72 8.29 -7.61
C VAL A 64 6.50 7.39 -7.41
N ALA A 65 6.69 6.11 -7.72
CA ALA A 65 5.77 5.04 -7.36
C ALA A 65 6.50 3.94 -6.58
N THR A 66 5.76 2.94 -6.14
CA THR A 66 6.31 1.67 -5.64
C THR A 66 5.76 0.50 -6.45
N THR A 67 6.57 -0.56 -6.56
CA THR A 67 6.10 -1.91 -6.88
C THR A 67 5.97 -2.73 -5.59
N PHE A 68 5.47 -3.96 -5.66
CA PHE A 68 5.09 -4.77 -4.49
C PHE A 68 5.97 -6.01 -4.29
N GLY A 69 5.61 -6.83 -3.31
CA GLY A 69 6.26 -8.09 -2.98
C GLY A 69 7.48 -7.90 -2.08
N LYS A 70 8.40 -8.86 -2.14
CA LYS A 70 9.56 -8.94 -1.23
C LYS A 70 10.39 -7.65 -1.22
N THR A 71 10.63 -7.10 -0.03
CA THR A 71 11.37 -5.85 0.18
C THR A 71 12.83 -6.11 0.58
N HIS A 72 13.63 -5.04 0.70
CA HIS A 72 14.95 -5.10 1.31
C HIS A 72 14.87 -5.04 2.84
N ARG A 73 13.75 -4.55 3.39
CA ARG A 73 13.53 -4.45 4.83
C ARG A 73 13.35 -5.85 5.42
N LYS A 74 13.87 -6.00 6.63
CA LYS A 74 13.78 -7.19 7.45
C LYS A 74 13.11 -6.86 8.78
N ASP A 75 12.52 -7.84 9.44
CA ASP A 75 12.13 -7.72 10.83
C ASP A 75 13.38 -7.80 11.76
N PRO A 76 13.24 -7.66 13.09
CA PRO A 76 14.35 -7.79 14.03
C PRO A 76 15.05 -9.16 14.01
N GLU A 77 14.36 -10.22 13.58
CA GLU A 77 14.87 -11.59 13.47
C GLU A 77 15.47 -11.89 12.09
N SER A 78 15.58 -10.89 11.21
CA SER A 78 16.09 -11.01 9.84
C SER A 78 15.17 -11.77 8.86
N ASN A 79 13.90 -11.98 9.22
CA ASN A 79 12.87 -12.56 8.36
C ASN A 79 12.49 -11.61 7.22
N ASP A 80 12.14 -12.20 6.07
CA ASP A 80 11.73 -11.44 4.88
C ASP A 80 10.37 -10.78 5.07
N LEU A 81 10.27 -9.53 4.60
CA LEU A 81 9.02 -8.76 4.60
C LEU A 81 8.57 -8.43 3.18
N TYR A 82 7.28 -8.57 2.94
CA TYR A 82 6.60 -8.37 1.67
C TYR A 82 5.70 -7.15 1.75
N LEU A 83 5.84 -6.22 0.80
CA LEU A 83 5.02 -5.03 0.72
C LEU A 83 3.69 -5.32 0.03
N ASN A 84 2.61 -4.93 0.69
CA ASN A 84 1.26 -5.04 0.20
C ASN A 84 0.54 -3.69 0.26
N GLU A 85 -0.53 -3.57 -0.52
CA GLU A 85 -1.44 -2.43 -0.51
C GLU A 85 -2.87 -2.89 -0.74
N ILE A 86 -3.83 -2.23 -0.09
CA ILE A 86 -5.21 -2.18 -0.56
C ILE A 86 -5.47 -0.83 -1.20
N ASP A 87 -5.88 -0.81 -2.47
CA ASP A 87 -6.35 0.38 -3.20
C ASP A 87 -7.88 0.40 -3.17
N ILE A 88 -8.43 1.28 -2.34
CA ILE A 88 -9.87 1.48 -2.16
C ILE A 88 -10.33 2.49 -3.19
N ASP A 89 -11.25 2.09 -4.06
CA ASP A 89 -11.64 2.89 -5.22
C ASP A 89 -13.14 3.21 -5.33
N SER A 90 -13.99 2.52 -4.54
CA SER A 90 -15.45 2.68 -4.51
C SER A 90 -15.96 3.17 -3.15
N LYS A 91 -17.15 3.78 -3.15
CA LYS A 91 -17.81 4.22 -1.91
C LYS A 91 -18.21 3.00 -1.07
N GLU A 92 -18.66 1.95 -1.73
CA GLU A 92 -19.16 0.72 -1.14
C GLU A 92 -18.07 0.00 -0.34
N VAL A 93 -16.85 -0.10 -0.89
CA VAL A 93 -15.70 -0.67 -0.17
C VAL A 93 -15.27 0.25 0.96
N PHE A 94 -15.25 1.57 0.73
CA PHE A 94 -14.94 2.55 1.77
C PHE A 94 -15.89 2.42 2.96
N ASP A 95 -17.20 2.41 2.75
CA ASP A 95 -18.19 2.34 3.82
C ASP A 95 -18.06 1.04 4.63
N ARG A 96 -17.79 -0.09 3.97
CA ARG A 96 -17.57 -1.39 4.63
C ARG A 96 -16.33 -1.43 5.50
N LEU A 97 -15.30 -0.67 5.13
CA LEU A 97 -14.06 -0.53 5.90
C LEU A 97 -14.08 0.68 6.84
N ALA A 98 -15.05 1.58 6.75
CA ALA A 98 -15.10 2.77 7.58
C ALA A 98 -15.44 2.43 9.03
N VAL A 99 -16.41 1.53 9.21
CA VAL A 99 -16.84 1.03 10.53
C VAL A 99 -16.96 -0.49 10.46
N VAL A 100 -16.11 -1.19 11.20
CA VAL A 100 -16.09 -2.65 11.29
C VAL A 100 -16.55 -3.06 12.68
N LYS A 101 -17.54 -3.94 12.75
CA LYS A 101 -17.97 -4.56 14.00
C LYS A 101 -17.11 -5.77 14.31
N VAL A 102 -16.45 -5.73 15.46
CA VAL A 102 -15.67 -6.85 15.99
C VAL A 102 -16.27 -7.17 17.35
N ARG A 103 -16.91 -8.35 17.45
CA ARG A 103 -17.73 -8.72 18.61
C ARG A 103 -18.82 -7.66 18.84
N GLU A 104 -18.88 -7.08 20.04
CA GLU A 104 -19.83 -6.03 20.43
C GLU A 104 -19.28 -4.61 20.26
N SER A 105 -18.05 -4.46 19.75
CA SER A 105 -17.38 -3.16 19.59
C SER A 105 -17.35 -2.69 18.13
N GLU A 106 -17.55 -1.40 17.92
CA GLU A 106 -17.36 -0.73 16.63
C GLU A 106 -15.95 -0.16 16.52
N HIS A 107 -15.28 -0.47 15.41
CA HIS A 107 -13.92 0.00 15.12
C HIS A 107 -13.90 0.85 13.87
N PHE A 108 -13.21 1.97 13.92
CA PHE A 108 -13.07 2.89 12.80
C PHE A 108 -11.84 2.51 11.98
N PHE A 109 -11.91 1.38 11.28
CA PHE A 109 -10.74 0.73 10.67
C PHE A 109 -9.88 1.67 9.82
N LEU A 110 -10.46 2.55 8.99
CA LEU A 110 -9.68 3.51 8.21
C LEU A 110 -8.91 4.52 9.10
N ASN A 111 -9.51 4.99 10.20
CA ASN A 111 -8.85 5.89 11.15
C ASN A 111 -7.75 5.15 11.92
N ASP A 112 -7.97 3.89 12.26
CA ASP A 112 -7.00 3.06 12.96
C ASP A 112 -5.80 2.75 12.05
N MET A 113 -6.02 2.51 10.76
CA MET A 113 -4.94 2.36 9.78
C MET A 113 -4.10 3.63 9.63
N CYS A 114 -4.70 4.82 9.62
CA CYS A 114 -3.94 6.08 9.61
C CYS A 114 -3.06 6.27 10.87
N LYS A 115 -3.50 5.73 12.02
CA LYS A 115 -2.70 5.74 13.26
C LYS A 115 -1.61 4.65 13.28
N LEU A 116 -1.76 3.61 12.47
CA LEU A 116 -0.91 2.42 12.51
C LEU A 116 0.18 2.43 11.43
N THR A 117 -0.15 2.77 10.20
CA THR A 117 0.71 2.54 9.03
C THR A 117 0.65 3.69 8.02
N TYR A 118 1.40 3.55 6.93
CA TYR A 118 1.44 4.49 5.83
C TYR A 118 0.14 4.43 5.03
N VAL A 119 -0.58 5.54 4.98
CA VAL A 119 -1.85 5.67 4.25
C VAL A 119 -1.80 6.86 3.32
N VAL A 120 -2.19 6.66 2.07
CA VAL A 120 -2.21 7.70 1.04
C VAL A 120 -3.64 8.09 0.67
N LYS A 121 -3.88 9.40 0.64
CA LYS A 121 -5.08 9.99 0.04
C LYS A 121 -4.92 10.05 -1.47
N THR A 122 -5.83 9.42 -2.22
CA THR A 122 -5.88 9.53 -3.68
C THR A 122 -6.76 10.69 -4.13
N ARG A 123 -6.85 10.97 -5.43
CA ARG A 123 -7.71 12.04 -5.96
C ARG A 123 -9.20 11.80 -5.70
N LYS A 124 -9.66 10.54 -5.77
CA LYS A 124 -11.08 10.18 -5.62
C LYS A 124 -11.57 10.52 -4.21
N LYS A 125 -12.82 10.97 -4.05
CA LYS A 125 -13.42 11.35 -2.75
C LYS A 125 -13.17 10.28 -1.67
N TRP A 126 -13.53 9.04 -1.98
CA TRP A 126 -13.41 7.87 -1.09
C TRP A 126 -12.06 7.15 -1.23
N GLY A 127 -11.24 7.54 -2.20
CA GLY A 127 -10.08 6.74 -2.57
C GLY A 127 -8.92 6.83 -1.58
N ARG A 128 -8.44 5.68 -1.10
CA ARG A 128 -7.39 5.54 -0.10
C ARG A 128 -6.52 4.33 -0.42
N ARG A 129 -5.22 4.44 -0.14
CA ARG A 129 -4.28 3.34 -0.25
C ARG A 129 -3.66 3.08 1.10
N ILE A 130 -3.76 1.87 1.61
CA ILE A 130 -3.21 1.47 2.91
C ILE A 130 -2.12 0.46 2.65
N PHE A 131 -0.90 0.76 3.11
CA PHE A 131 0.26 -0.09 2.92
C PHE A 131 0.59 -0.86 4.20
N TRP A 132 1.01 -2.12 4.08
CA TRP A 132 1.56 -2.89 5.19
C TRP A 132 2.63 -3.86 4.71
N LEU A 133 3.45 -4.33 5.64
CA LEU A 133 4.39 -5.41 5.45
C LEU A 133 3.82 -6.70 6.04
N SER A 134 4.13 -7.84 5.43
CA SER A 134 3.83 -9.17 5.97
C SER A 134 5.00 -10.12 5.77
N HIS A 135 5.07 -11.18 6.57
CA HIS A 135 5.99 -12.29 6.40
C HIS A 135 5.56 -13.25 5.27
N HIS A 136 4.35 -13.08 4.76
CA HIS A 136 3.79 -13.91 3.69
C HIS A 136 3.60 -13.12 2.40
N GLN A 137 3.95 -13.74 1.26
CA GLN A 137 3.56 -13.28 -0.06
C GLN A 137 2.15 -13.78 -0.37
N TYR A 138 1.19 -12.86 -0.46
CA TYR A 138 -0.19 -13.20 -0.80
C TYR A 138 -0.45 -13.15 -2.30
N SER A 139 -1.52 -13.80 -2.73
CA SER A 139 -2.06 -13.64 -4.09
C SER A 139 -2.73 -12.27 -4.21
N PRO A 140 -2.62 -11.60 -5.37
CA PRO A 140 -3.30 -10.32 -5.54
C PRO A 140 -4.82 -10.49 -5.72
N ILE A 141 -5.56 -9.46 -5.32
CA ILE A 141 -6.98 -9.28 -5.66
C ILE A 141 -7.05 -8.14 -6.68
N ARG A 142 -7.64 -8.40 -7.84
CA ARG A 142 -7.75 -7.43 -8.94
C ARG A 142 -9.17 -6.90 -9.06
N ILE A 143 -9.35 -5.76 -9.71
CA ILE A 143 -10.68 -5.24 -10.07
C ILE A 143 -11.52 -6.29 -10.81
N SER A 144 -10.89 -7.11 -11.66
CA SER A 144 -11.57 -8.19 -12.41
C SER A 144 -12.22 -9.24 -11.51
N ASP A 145 -11.74 -9.40 -10.27
CA ASP A 145 -12.26 -10.34 -9.28
C ASP A 145 -13.49 -9.78 -8.53
N CYS A 146 -13.71 -8.46 -8.60
CA CYS A 146 -14.77 -7.75 -7.88
C CYS A 146 -16.10 -7.75 -8.65
N LYS A 147 -17.22 -7.70 -7.93
CA LYS A 147 -18.55 -7.42 -8.48
C LYS A 147 -18.60 -5.96 -8.97
N PRO A 148 -19.38 -5.65 -10.03
CA PRO A 148 -19.58 -4.28 -10.46
C PRO A 148 -20.10 -3.38 -9.31
N GLY A 149 -19.49 -2.21 -9.12
CA GLY A 149 -19.81 -1.26 -8.05
C GLY A 149 -19.11 -1.55 -6.71
N PHE A 150 -18.32 -2.62 -6.62
CA PHE A 150 -17.57 -2.99 -5.42
C PHE A 150 -16.07 -3.11 -5.70
N GLU A 151 -15.54 -2.30 -6.61
CA GLU A 151 -14.17 -2.40 -7.07
C GLU A 151 -13.17 -1.98 -5.99
N PHE A 152 -12.15 -2.82 -5.80
CA PHE A 152 -10.92 -2.56 -5.06
C PHE A 152 -9.79 -3.44 -5.63
N GLU A 153 -8.56 -3.16 -5.23
CA GLU A 153 -7.41 -4.04 -5.48
C GLU A 153 -6.67 -4.33 -4.18
N ILE A 154 -6.16 -5.55 -4.04
CA ILE A 154 -5.06 -5.85 -3.12
C ILE A 154 -3.83 -6.18 -3.96
N LYS A 155 -2.84 -5.31 -3.90
CA LYS A 155 -1.60 -5.40 -4.67
C LYS A 155 -0.52 -6.03 -3.82
N THR A 156 0.04 -7.14 -4.27
CA THR A 156 0.98 -7.95 -3.49
C THR A 156 2.26 -8.28 -4.25
N ASP A 157 2.25 -8.21 -5.58
CA ASP A 157 3.38 -8.57 -6.44
C ASP A 157 3.51 -7.64 -7.67
N ASN A 158 4.46 -7.93 -8.58
CA ASN A 158 4.66 -7.14 -9.79
C ASN A 158 3.58 -7.32 -10.86
N THR A 159 2.62 -8.22 -10.68
CA THR A 159 1.50 -8.41 -11.60
C THR A 159 0.35 -7.44 -11.33
N SER A 160 0.36 -6.76 -10.18
CA SER A 160 -0.67 -5.81 -9.74
C SER A 160 -0.40 -4.35 -10.10
N GLY A 161 0.61 -4.11 -10.94
CA GLY A 161 1.04 -2.77 -11.35
C GLY A 161 1.85 -2.05 -10.26
N HIS A 162 1.88 -0.73 -10.35
CA HIS A 162 2.59 0.16 -9.42
C HIS A 162 1.64 1.17 -8.81
N SER A 163 1.99 1.67 -7.62
CA SER A 163 1.23 2.73 -6.95
C SER A 163 2.05 3.99 -6.78
N THR A 164 1.55 5.09 -7.33
CA THR A 164 2.13 6.42 -7.16
C THR A 164 2.12 6.83 -5.68
N LEU A 165 3.27 7.32 -5.19
CA LEU A 165 3.49 7.72 -3.80
C LEU A 165 3.53 9.25 -3.64
N PRO A 166 3.18 9.79 -2.47
CA PRO A 166 3.40 11.20 -2.14
C PRO A 166 4.88 11.63 -2.24
N PRO A 167 5.15 12.90 -2.60
CA PRO A 167 4.22 13.94 -3.05
C PRO A 167 3.98 13.96 -4.57
N SER A 168 4.08 12.82 -5.27
CA SER A 168 3.94 12.80 -6.73
C SER A 168 2.60 13.39 -7.20
N ARG A 169 2.59 13.88 -8.43
CA ARG A 169 1.43 14.44 -9.11
C ARG A 169 0.53 13.35 -9.69
N HIS A 170 -0.77 13.62 -9.76
CA HIS A 170 -1.70 12.72 -10.43
C HIS A 170 -1.54 12.82 -11.95
N ARG A 171 -1.53 11.65 -12.62
CA ARG A 171 -1.32 11.55 -14.08
C ARG A 171 -2.31 12.33 -14.95
N ASP A 172 -3.55 12.48 -14.47
CA ASP A 172 -4.66 13.16 -15.17
C ASP A 172 -5.08 14.47 -14.47
N ASP A 173 -4.33 14.92 -13.45
CA ASP A 173 -4.63 16.17 -12.73
C ASP A 173 -3.34 16.80 -12.21
N ALA A 174 -2.85 17.79 -12.95
CA ALA A 174 -1.60 18.45 -12.61
C ALA A 174 -1.67 19.26 -11.31
N ASN A 175 -2.88 19.59 -10.82
CA ASN A 175 -3.06 20.34 -9.58
C ASN A 175 -3.23 19.43 -8.36
N PHE A 176 -3.31 18.11 -8.56
CA PHE A 176 -3.44 17.15 -7.48
C PHE A 176 -2.11 16.47 -7.20
N HIS A 177 -1.68 16.53 -5.94
CA HIS A 177 -0.58 15.75 -5.41
C HIS A 177 -1.10 14.71 -4.42
N TYR A 178 -0.58 13.49 -4.51
CA TYR A 178 -0.85 12.46 -3.51
C TYR A 178 -0.32 12.92 -2.16
N GLN A 179 -1.09 12.68 -1.10
CA GLN A 179 -0.75 13.09 0.26
C GLN A 179 -0.69 11.87 1.17
N SER A 180 0.32 11.81 2.03
CA SER A 180 0.28 10.89 3.17
C SER A 180 -0.68 11.45 4.21
N ILE A 181 -1.56 10.61 4.72
CA ILE A 181 -2.52 10.93 5.79
C ILE A 181 -2.41 9.95 6.97
N GLY A 182 -1.44 9.04 6.91
CA GLY A 182 -1.14 8.06 7.96
C GLY A 182 0.21 8.30 8.63
N GLN A 183 0.78 7.25 9.21
CA GLN A 183 2.13 7.27 9.77
C GLN A 183 3.20 7.42 8.67
N GLU A 184 4.38 7.90 9.04
CA GLU A 184 5.54 7.95 8.13
C GLU A 184 6.29 6.62 8.03
N THR A 185 5.73 5.53 8.57
CA THR A 185 6.29 4.17 8.58
C THR A 185 5.27 3.17 8.07
N ILE A 186 5.76 2.02 7.57
CA ILE A 186 4.91 0.89 7.17
C ILE A 186 4.92 -0.15 8.30
N ALA A 187 3.75 -0.45 8.85
CA ALA A 187 3.58 -1.45 9.91
C ALA A 187 3.69 -2.88 9.35
N ILE A 188 4.18 -3.81 10.18
CA ILE A 188 4.16 -5.25 9.91
C ILE A 188 2.85 -5.81 10.47
N GLN A 189 2.03 -6.45 9.63
CA GLN A 189 0.67 -6.89 9.94
C GLN A 189 0.28 -8.13 9.12
N ASP A 190 0.58 -9.33 9.62
CA ASP A 190 0.34 -10.57 8.87
C ASP A 190 -1.14 -10.89 8.65
N GLY A 191 -2.00 -10.66 9.65
CA GLY A 191 -3.42 -10.97 9.51
C GLY A 191 -4.25 -9.92 8.76
N LEU A 192 -3.66 -8.80 8.34
CA LEU A 192 -4.40 -7.71 7.70
C LEU A 192 -4.97 -8.13 6.34
N TYR A 193 -4.22 -8.89 5.54
CA TYR A 193 -4.69 -9.41 4.26
C TYR A 193 -5.95 -10.27 4.41
N ASP A 194 -5.91 -11.23 5.34
CA ASP A 194 -7.01 -12.16 5.58
C ASP A 194 -8.22 -11.46 6.19
N GLY A 195 -7.98 -10.52 7.12
CA GLY A 195 -9.02 -9.68 7.71
C GLY A 195 -9.78 -8.86 6.66
N ILE A 196 -9.05 -8.14 5.80
CA ILE A 196 -9.64 -7.37 4.69
C ILE A 196 -10.39 -8.28 3.73
N SER A 197 -9.78 -9.41 3.32
CA SER A 197 -10.38 -10.37 2.40
C SER A 197 -11.69 -10.95 2.94
N LYS A 198 -11.76 -11.20 4.25
CA LYS A 198 -12.98 -11.65 4.92
C LYS A 198 -14.07 -10.57 4.92
N LEU A 199 -13.73 -9.35 5.32
CA LEU A 199 -14.66 -8.21 5.38
C LEU A 199 -15.24 -7.86 4.00
N LEU A 200 -14.43 -8.00 2.95
CA LEU A 200 -14.80 -7.70 1.57
C LEU A 200 -15.19 -8.94 0.76
N SER A 201 -15.39 -10.09 1.38
CA SER A 201 -15.68 -11.34 0.67
C SER A 201 -16.95 -11.26 -0.19
N ASP A 202 -17.95 -10.51 0.26
CA ASP A 202 -19.19 -10.29 -0.50
C ASP A 202 -19.04 -9.31 -1.67
N CYS A 203 -17.90 -8.60 -1.76
CA CYS A 203 -17.55 -7.74 -2.89
C CYS A 203 -16.97 -8.54 -4.07
N LEU A 204 -16.59 -9.80 -3.88
CA LEU A 204 -15.93 -10.63 -4.90
C LEU A 204 -16.95 -11.45 -5.72
N LYS A 205 -16.70 -11.65 -7.02
CA LYS A 205 -17.56 -12.44 -7.93
C LYS A 205 -17.65 -13.90 -7.51
N ASN A 206 -16.48 -14.49 -7.25
CA ASN A 206 -16.35 -15.86 -6.80
C ASN A 206 -15.86 -15.81 -5.36
N LYS A 207 -16.65 -16.35 -4.42
CA LYS A 207 -16.16 -16.62 -3.07
C LYS A 207 -15.09 -17.71 -3.21
N LYS A 208 -13.82 -17.33 -3.33
CA LYS A 208 -12.74 -18.31 -3.25
C LYS A 208 -12.87 -18.98 -1.87
N PRO A 209 -12.83 -20.32 -1.77
CA PRO A 209 -12.80 -20.97 -0.48
C PRO A 209 -11.58 -20.45 0.26
N TYR A 210 -11.82 -19.87 1.43
CA TYR A 210 -10.77 -19.38 2.32
C TYR A 210 -9.84 -20.55 2.65
N ASP A 211 -8.56 -20.43 2.30
CA ASP A 211 -7.60 -21.51 2.51
C ASP A 211 -7.25 -21.60 3.99
N ARG A 212 -8.07 -22.38 4.73
CA ARG A 212 -7.97 -22.57 6.17
C ARG A 212 -6.62 -23.12 6.64
N LYS A 213 -5.76 -23.63 5.76
CA LYS A 213 -4.48 -24.22 6.14
C LYS A 213 -3.51 -23.20 6.75
N ASN A 214 -3.64 -21.91 6.39
CA ASN A 214 -2.92 -20.81 7.06
C ASN A 214 -3.74 -20.15 8.19
N ALA A 215 -5.01 -20.52 8.32
CA ALA A 215 -5.91 -19.97 9.32
C ALA A 215 -5.74 -20.56 10.72
N ILE A 216 -5.02 -21.68 10.87
CA ILE A 216 -4.76 -22.31 12.17
C ILE A 216 -3.59 -21.61 12.88
N THR A 217 -2.65 -21.03 12.14
CA THR A 217 -1.72 -20.03 12.67
C THR A 217 -2.36 -18.63 12.75
N ALA A 218 -3.31 -18.29 11.88
CA ALA A 218 -4.16 -17.10 12.02
C ALA A 218 -5.33 -17.25 13.02
N ALA A 219 -5.43 -18.37 13.75
CA ALA A 219 -6.33 -18.50 14.90
C ALA A 219 -5.86 -17.62 16.07
N GLY A 220 -4.63 -17.10 15.98
CA GLY A 220 -4.09 -15.99 16.75
C GLY A 220 -4.13 -14.64 16.03
N VAL A 221 -4.87 -14.48 14.92
CA VAL A 221 -5.27 -13.15 14.43
C VAL A 221 -6.78 -13.06 14.52
N ASN A 222 -7.21 -12.93 15.77
CA ASN A 222 -8.44 -12.24 16.08
C ASN A 222 -8.43 -10.91 15.31
N VAL A 223 -9.54 -10.52 14.70
CA VAL A 223 -9.71 -9.12 14.29
C VAL A 223 -9.52 -8.20 15.52
N ASP A 224 -9.69 -8.75 16.73
CA ASP A 224 -9.26 -8.11 17.97
C ASP A 224 -7.75 -7.80 17.99
N ILE A 225 -6.82 -8.63 17.51
CA ILE A 225 -5.36 -8.36 17.64
C ILE A 225 -4.88 -7.17 16.80
N ILE A 226 -5.50 -6.90 15.65
CA ILE A 226 -5.27 -5.66 14.89
C ILE A 226 -5.72 -4.42 15.69
N LEU A 227 -6.60 -4.60 16.71
CA LEU A 227 -7.33 -3.55 17.41
C LEU A 227 -7.18 -3.57 18.95
N THR A 228 -6.49 -4.54 19.56
CA THR A 228 -6.35 -4.74 21.02
C THR A 228 -4.92 -4.67 21.53
N GLU A 229 -3.88 -4.54 20.70
CA GLU A 229 -2.50 -4.32 21.18
C GLU A 229 -2.26 -2.84 21.56
N ARG A 230 -3.08 -2.34 22.50
CA ARG A 230 -2.81 -1.08 23.22
C ARG A 230 -3.10 -1.26 24.71
N HIS A 231 -2.05 -1.61 25.44
CA HIS A 231 -1.83 -1.15 26.81
C HIS A 231 -0.46 -0.48 26.87
#